data_AF-A0A0D1ZR49-F1
#
_entry.id   AF-A0A0D1ZR49-F1
#
_cell.length_a   1.000
_cell.length_b   1.000
_cell.length_c   1.000
_cell.angle_alpha   90.00
_cell.angle_beta   90.00
_cell.angle_gamma   90.00
#
_symmetry.space_group_name_H-M   'P 1'
#
loop_
_entity.id
_entity.type
_entity.pdbx_description
1 polymer ?
#
loop_
_entity_poly.entity_id
_entity_poly.type
_entity_poly.pdbx_seq_one_letter_code
_entity_poly.pdbx_strand_id
1 'polypeptide(L)'
;MPRLRDLSLHGLNLIALRPSSIPQALAFCRLERLCLESCPGSAELLESIAATFHWSSTSAHAPSPRQSPLLKHFILRSEEPSNALKDSLIRFLCSFSGLETLSLLFENATILERPSTFLCDHGSTMRSLVLESRIQPREHLSLDTSRPFGVGGYSQDLWEESINDIARLCPNLVELGMGFPWNDEIVRIRRTLLPTLKHLRTIHIRNFPENNVFSQLGDYTIKEYATKFIEWVFPALVGGARPALEHFAMGPTLYETRMNMHPGMYSSAGNNRSRSSAPEYLRTHHFAMDWAKTRFGRWSPMITPVTERWVEESEDMRPLAGIFEQVWLR
;
A
#
# COMPACT_ATOMS: atom_id res chain seq x y z
N MET A 1 -14.18 15.54 23.39
CA MET A 1 -13.33 15.78 22.21
C MET A 1 -14.15 16.25 21.00
N PRO A 2 -14.68 17.50 20.97
CA PRO A 2 -15.57 17.92 19.88
C PRO A 2 -14.89 18.31 18.55
N ARG A 3 -13.55 18.29 18.47
CA ARG A 3 -12.76 18.75 17.30
C ARG A 3 -11.80 17.70 16.71
N LEU A 4 -11.82 16.46 17.19
CA LEU A 4 -10.92 15.43 16.69
C LEU A 4 -11.34 15.06 15.25
N ARG A 5 -10.44 15.28 14.29
CA ARG A 5 -10.61 14.91 12.87
C ARG A 5 -9.65 13.79 12.46
N ASP A 6 -8.47 13.75 13.06
CA ASP A 6 -7.47 12.74 12.79
C ASP A 6 -7.20 11.91 14.04
N LEU A 7 -7.28 10.59 13.91
CA LEU A 7 -6.99 9.64 14.97
C LEU A 7 -5.98 8.62 14.46
N SER A 8 -4.76 8.68 14.98
CA SER A 8 -3.69 7.71 14.71
C SER A 8 -3.30 6.99 15.98
N LEU A 9 -3.42 5.66 15.98
CA LEU A 9 -3.17 4.80 17.13
C LEU A 9 -2.17 3.72 16.73
N HIS A 10 -1.11 3.58 17.52
CA HIS A 10 0.02 2.70 17.23
C HIS A 10 0.35 1.85 18.46
N GLY A 11 0.33 0.52 18.33
CA GLY A 11 0.72 -0.41 19.39
C GLY A 11 -0.19 -0.43 20.63
N LEU A 12 -1.36 0.22 20.57
CA LEU A 12 -2.28 0.34 21.70
C LEU A 12 -3.35 -0.75 21.66
N ASN A 13 -3.70 -1.27 22.83
CA ASN A 13 -4.87 -2.15 22.98
C ASN A 13 -6.15 -1.30 22.99
N LEU A 14 -6.99 -1.51 21.98
CA LEU A 14 -8.18 -0.71 21.69
C LEU A 14 -9.47 -1.25 22.32
N ILE A 15 -9.41 -2.37 23.05
CA ILE A 15 -10.61 -2.98 23.67
C ILE A 15 -11.34 -1.98 24.58
N ALA A 16 -10.58 -1.12 25.28
CA ALA A 16 -11.12 -0.11 26.17
C ALA A 16 -11.62 1.17 25.44
N LEU A 17 -11.35 1.34 24.15
CA LEU A 17 -11.76 2.51 23.36
C LEU A 17 -13.20 2.41 22.82
N ARG A 18 -13.94 1.38 23.21
CA ARG A 18 -15.37 1.27 22.88
C ARG A 18 -16.14 2.46 23.47
N PRO A 19 -16.95 3.17 22.67
CA PRO A 19 -17.74 4.29 23.15
C PRO A 19 -18.74 3.80 24.21
N SER A 20 -18.75 4.46 25.37
CA SER A 20 -19.65 4.14 26.48
C SER A 20 -21.01 4.84 26.38
N SER A 21 -21.18 5.74 25.41
CA SER A 21 -22.41 6.51 25.18
C SER A 21 -22.55 6.95 23.72
N ILE A 22 -23.79 7.27 23.30
CA ILE A 22 -24.10 7.74 21.94
C ILE A 22 -23.31 9.01 21.56
N PRO A 23 -23.18 10.05 22.41
CA PRO A 23 -22.39 11.23 22.05
C PRO A 23 -20.91 10.94 21.82
N GLN A 24 -20.34 9.97 22.55
CA GLN A 24 -18.97 9.52 22.33
C GLN A 24 -18.84 8.77 21.00
N ALA A 25 -19.80 7.90 20.70
CA ALA A 25 -19.84 7.18 19.43
C ALA A 25 -19.93 8.15 18.24
N LEU A 26 -20.82 9.14 18.30
CA LEU A 26 -20.99 10.16 17.26
C LEU A 26 -19.73 11.02 17.00
N ALA A 27 -18.76 11.02 17.91
CA ALA A 27 -17.48 11.68 17.65
C ALA A 27 -16.74 11.04 16.46
N PHE A 28 -16.91 9.73 16.23
CA PHE A 28 -16.30 9.03 15.09
C PHE A 28 -16.84 9.51 13.74
N CYS A 29 -18.10 9.98 13.67
CA CYS A 29 -18.67 10.52 12.43
C CYS A 29 -17.94 11.78 11.95
N ARG A 30 -17.18 12.45 12.82
CA ARG A 30 -16.43 13.67 12.51
C ARG A 30 -14.99 13.41 12.08
N LEU A 31 -14.51 12.16 12.18
CA LEU A 31 -13.16 11.82 11.75
C LEU A 31 -13.05 11.93 10.24
N GLU A 32 -11.98 12.56 9.78
CA GLU A 32 -11.52 12.62 8.40
C GLU A 32 -10.41 11.59 8.16
N ARG A 33 -9.61 11.25 9.18
CA ARG A 33 -8.57 10.21 9.11
C ARG A 33 -8.60 9.27 10.32
N LEU A 34 -8.46 7.98 10.02
CA LEU A 34 -8.27 6.92 11.02
C LEU A 34 -7.08 6.05 10.61
N CYS A 35 -6.08 5.95 11.49
CA CYS A 35 -4.92 5.08 11.33
C CYS A 35 -4.83 4.14 12.52
N LEU A 36 -4.78 2.83 12.26
CA LEU A 36 -4.64 1.77 13.25
C LEU A 36 -3.43 0.91 12.87
N GLU A 37 -2.38 0.96 13.69
CA GLU A 37 -1.16 0.19 13.43
C GLU A 37 -0.81 -0.68 14.63
N SER A 38 -0.70 -1.99 14.39
CA SER A 38 -0.27 -2.96 15.40
C SER A 38 -1.14 -2.89 16.67
N CYS A 39 -2.43 -2.67 16.49
CA CYS A 39 -3.38 -2.39 17.57
C CYS A 39 -4.28 -3.60 17.87
N PRO A 40 -4.06 -4.35 18.96
CA PRO A 40 -5.01 -5.36 19.44
C PRO A 40 -6.37 -4.71 19.75
N GLY A 41 -7.48 -5.40 19.48
CA GLY A 41 -8.82 -4.83 19.67
C GLY A 41 -9.34 -4.01 18.48
N SER A 42 -8.61 -3.96 17.37
CA SER A 42 -9.03 -3.23 16.16
C SER A 42 -10.35 -3.76 15.59
N ALA A 43 -10.60 -5.07 15.65
CA ALA A 43 -11.85 -5.66 15.16
C ALA A 43 -13.07 -5.08 15.88
N GLU A 44 -13.01 -5.07 17.21
CA GLU A 44 -14.05 -4.57 18.09
C GLU A 44 -14.30 -3.06 17.92
N LEU A 45 -13.24 -2.28 17.72
CA LEU A 45 -13.36 -0.85 17.46
C LEU A 45 -14.01 -0.60 16.10
N LEU A 46 -13.55 -1.28 15.03
CA LEU A 46 -14.10 -1.14 13.68
C LEU A 46 -15.58 -1.53 13.64
N GLU A 47 -15.97 -2.64 14.29
CA GLU A 47 -17.37 -3.04 14.41
C GLU A 47 -18.21 -1.98 15.14
N SER A 48 -17.68 -1.40 16.22
CA SER A 48 -18.37 -0.34 16.96
C SER A 48 -18.53 0.94 16.14
N ILE A 49 -17.53 1.32 15.34
CA ILE A 49 -17.61 2.49 14.47
C ILE A 49 -18.61 2.21 13.34
N ALA A 50 -18.57 1.03 12.73
CA ALA A 50 -19.49 0.61 11.68
C ALA A 50 -20.95 0.67 12.15
N ALA A 51 -21.23 0.13 13.35
CA ALA A 51 -22.55 0.19 13.97
C ALA A 51 -23.01 1.64 14.20
N THR A 52 -22.09 2.53 14.58
CA THR A 52 -22.37 3.95 14.79
C THR A 52 -22.69 4.67 13.48
N PHE A 53 -21.93 4.40 12.42
CA PHE A 53 -22.15 4.98 11.08
C PHE A 53 -23.49 4.52 10.51
N HIS A 54 -23.81 3.23 10.68
CA HIS A 54 -25.11 2.70 10.30
C HIS A 54 -26.23 3.37 11.09
N TRP A 55 -26.15 3.39 12.43
CA TRP A 55 -27.17 3.98 13.30
C TRP A 55 -27.42 5.46 13.02
N SER A 56 -26.35 6.26 12.89
CA SER A 56 -26.46 7.70 12.60
C SER A 56 -27.09 8.00 11.23
N SER A 57 -26.96 7.07 10.28
CA SER A 57 -27.49 7.20 8.93
C SER A 57 -28.92 6.68 8.77
N THR A 58 -29.30 5.60 9.46
CA THR A 58 -30.57 4.88 9.23
C THR A 58 -31.58 4.98 10.37
N SER A 59 -31.14 5.24 11.61
CA SER A 59 -32.04 5.18 12.77
C SER A 59 -33.01 6.37 12.84
N ALA A 60 -34.26 6.10 13.23
CA ALA A 60 -35.23 7.13 13.57
C ALA A 60 -34.86 7.92 14.83
N HIS A 61 -34.02 7.34 15.70
CA HIS A 61 -33.53 7.97 16.93
C HIS A 61 -32.22 8.74 16.74
N ALA A 62 -31.70 8.82 15.51
CA ALA A 62 -30.49 9.57 15.21
C ALA A 62 -30.73 11.09 15.36
N PRO A 63 -29.66 11.88 15.62
CA PRO A 63 -29.77 13.34 15.66
C PRO A 63 -30.36 13.93 14.38
N SER A 64 -31.07 15.05 14.51
CA SER A 64 -31.56 15.86 13.39
C SER A 64 -30.85 17.23 13.41
N PRO A 65 -30.09 17.61 12.35
CA PRO A 65 -29.84 16.87 11.12
C PRO A 65 -28.98 15.61 11.33
N ARG A 66 -29.16 14.61 10.45
CA ARG A 66 -28.36 13.37 10.48
C ARG A 66 -26.88 13.71 10.31
N GLN A 67 -26.03 13.02 11.07
CA GLN A 67 -24.59 13.16 11.00
C GLN A 67 -24.02 12.06 10.11
N SER A 68 -23.65 12.41 8.88
CA SER A 68 -22.95 11.49 7.98
C SER A 68 -21.48 11.32 8.38
N PRO A 69 -20.89 10.13 8.23
CA PRO A 69 -19.46 9.94 8.39
C PRO A 69 -18.65 10.84 7.45
N LEU A 70 -17.58 11.45 7.93
CA LEU A 70 -16.68 12.33 7.17
C LEU A 70 -15.35 11.66 6.78
N LEU A 71 -15.21 10.35 7.02
CA LEU A 71 -13.92 9.65 6.91
C LEU A 71 -13.44 9.60 5.45
N LYS A 72 -12.25 10.14 5.21
CA LYS A 72 -11.59 10.21 3.90
C LYS A 72 -10.37 9.33 3.80
N HIS A 73 -9.69 9.09 4.91
CA HIS A 73 -8.43 8.34 4.92
C HIS A 73 -8.48 7.23 5.97
N PHE A 74 -8.26 6.00 5.53
CA PHE A 74 -8.19 4.85 6.42
C PHE A 74 -6.92 4.04 6.17
N ILE A 75 -6.18 3.82 7.26
CA ILE A 75 -4.94 3.05 7.28
C ILE A 75 -5.06 1.96 8.34
N LEU A 76 -4.78 0.72 7.96
CA LEU A 76 -4.73 -0.42 8.85
C LEU A 76 -3.47 -1.23 8.59
N ARG A 77 -2.69 -1.45 9.66
CA ARG A 77 -1.59 -2.40 9.69
C ARG A 77 -1.80 -3.41 10.82
N SER A 78 -1.67 -4.69 10.51
CA SER A 78 -1.84 -5.78 11.48
C SER A 78 -0.82 -6.90 11.24
N GLU A 79 -0.11 -7.31 12.28
CA GLU A 79 0.96 -8.31 12.20
C GLU A 79 0.47 -9.76 12.13
N GLU A 80 -0.76 -10.02 12.60
CA GLU A 80 -1.43 -11.32 12.57
C GLU A 80 -2.96 -11.11 12.49
N PRO A 81 -3.49 -10.65 11.34
CA PRO A 81 -4.91 -10.34 11.23
C PRO A 81 -5.77 -11.59 11.40
N SER A 82 -6.70 -11.55 12.36
CA SER A 82 -7.69 -12.60 12.55
C SER A 82 -8.84 -12.51 11.52
N ASN A 83 -9.58 -13.60 11.31
CA ASN A 83 -10.80 -13.56 10.49
C ASN A 83 -11.81 -12.53 11.03
N ALA A 84 -11.93 -12.42 12.35
CA ALA A 84 -12.78 -11.42 12.98
C ALA A 84 -12.38 -9.98 12.60
N LEU A 85 -11.08 -9.69 12.50
CA LEU A 85 -10.60 -8.39 12.03
C LEU A 85 -10.98 -8.16 10.56
N LYS A 86 -10.81 -9.17 9.69
CA LYS A 86 -11.18 -9.06 8.28
C LYS A 86 -12.68 -8.81 8.09
N ASP A 87 -13.53 -9.56 8.80
CA ASP A 87 -14.98 -9.40 8.74
C ASP A 87 -15.41 -8.01 9.24
N SER A 88 -14.84 -7.56 10.36
CA SER A 88 -15.12 -6.23 10.93
C SER A 88 -14.64 -5.12 10.00
N LEU A 89 -13.50 -5.30 9.32
CA LEU A 89 -12.99 -4.37 8.32
C LEU A 89 -13.95 -4.22 7.14
N ILE A 90 -14.45 -5.33 6.59
CA ILE A 90 -15.39 -5.30 5.46
C ILE A 90 -16.68 -4.57 5.88
N ARG A 91 -17.22 -4.91 7.05
CA ARG A 91 -18.41 -4.24 7.60
C ARG A 91 -18.19 -2.75 7.80
N PHE A 92 -17.01 -2.37 8.31
CA PHE A 92 -16.62 -1.00 8.50
C PHE A 92 -16.54 -0.23 7.18
N LEU A 93 -15.83 -0.74 6.17
CA LEU A 93 -15.71 -0.08 4.87
C LEU A 93 -17.09 0.08 4.21
N CYS A 94 -17.92 -0.96 4.22
CA CYS A 94 -19.27 -0.89 3.68
C CYS A 94 -20.26 -0.07 4.54
N SER A 95 -19.87 0.48 5.69
CA SER A 95 -20.75 1.30 6.55
C SER A 95 -20.80 2.79 6.16
N PHE A 96 -19.95 3.23 5.24
CA PHE A 96 -19.90 4.61 4.75
C PHE A 96 -19.45 4.67 3.29
N SER A 97 -19.39 5.88 2.72
CA SER A 97 -18.92 6.11 1.34
C SER A 97 -18.01 7.34 1.27
N GLY A 98 -17.34 7.52 0.14
CA GLY A 98 -16.51 8.71 -0.09
C GLY A 98 -15.08 8.66 0.43
N LEU A 99 -14.55 7.45 0.70
CA LEU A 99 -13.15 7.22 1.07
C LEU A 99 -12.23 7.56 -0.11
N GLU A 100 -11.16 8.31 0.16
CA GLU A 100 -10.19 8.78 -0.82
C GLU A 100 -8.84 8.07 -0.70
N THR A 101 -8.52 7.58 0.50
CA THR A 101 -7.32 6.78 0.75
C THR A 101 -7.65 5.52 1.53
N LEU A 102 -7.27 4.37 0.97
CA LEU A 102 -7.33 3.08 1.66
C LEU A 102 -5.95 2.44 1.66
N SER A 103 -5.44 2.16 2.84
CA SER A 103 -4.17 1.48 3.05
C SER A 103 -4.34 0.27 3.95
N LEU A 104 -4.13 -0.92 3.40
CA LEU A 104 -4.19 -2.17 4.14
C LEU A 104 -2.84 -2.89 4.05
N LEU A 105 -2.23 -3.16 5.20
CA LEU A 105 -1.03 -3.98 5.32
C LEU A 105 -1.25 -5.10 6.34
N PHE A 106 -1.27 -6.33 5.86
CA PHE A 106 -1.37 -7.53 6.69
C PHE A 106 -0.06 -8.29 6.69
N GLU A 107 0.61 -8.37 7.84
CA GLU A 107 1.75 -9.26 8.00
C GLU A 107 1.29 -10.64 8.48
N ASN A 108 2.12 -11.64 8.22
CA ASN A 108 1.91 -13.07 8.49
C ASN A 108 0.53 -13.61 8.08
N ALA A 109 -0.05 -13.07 7.01
CA ALA A 109 -1.35 -13.46 6.52
C ALA A 109 -1.43 -13.37 5.00
N THR A 110 -2.45 -14.02 4.46
CA THR A 110 -2.89 -13.85 3.08
C THR A 110 -4.14 -12.98 3.04
N ILE A 111 -4.15 -12.00 2.15
CA ILE A 111 -5.40 -11.47 1.60
C ILE A 111 -5.80 -12.46 0.51
N LEU A 112 -7.00 -13.01 0.59
CA LEU A 112 -7.59 -13.87 -0.45
C LEU A 112 -8.83 -13.23 -1.07
N GLU A 113 -9.30 -12.17 -0.44
CA GLU A 113 -10.44 -11.38 -0.85
C GLU A 113 -10.08 -10.55 -2.09
N ARG A 114 -11.03 -10.44 -3.04
CA ARG A 114 -10.85 -9.57 -4.20
C ARG A 114 -10.81 -8.10 -3.75
N PRO A 115 -10.08 -7.21 -4.45
CA PRO A 115 -10.08 -5.78 -4.14
C PRO A 115 -11.49 -5.16 -4.04
N SER A 116 -12.42 -5.65 -4.87
CA SER A 116 -13.83 -5.26 -4.83
C SER A 116 -14.48 -5.43 -3.45
N THR A 117 -14.07 -6.43 -2.67
CA THR A 117 -14.56 -6.66 -1.30
C THR A 117 -14.19 -5.52 -0.35
N PHE A 118 -13.02 -4.91 -0.51
CA PHE A 118 -12.58 -3.78 0.33
C PHE A 118 -13.01 -2.43 -0.24
N LEU A 119 -13.16 -2.32 -1.55
CA LEU A 119 -13.50 -1.05 -2.18
C LEU A 119 -14.97 -0.67 -1.94
N CYS A 120 -15.89 -1.62 -1.76
CA CYS A 120 -17.34 -1.37 -1.60
C CYS A 120 -17.81 -0.26 -2.58
N ASP A 121 -18.46 0.80 -2.08
CA ASP A 121 -18.91 1.96 -2.87
C ASP A 121 -17.88 3.11 -2.95
N HIS A 122 -16.63 2.88 -2.51
CA HIS A 122 -15.58 3.90 -2.48
C HIS A 122 -14.82 4.06 -3.79
N GLY A 123 -14.97 3.15 -4.75
CA GLY A 123 -14.13 3.10 -5.95
C GLY A 123 -14.07 4.43 -6.70
N SER A 124 -15.21 5.09 -6.90
CA SER A 124 -15.27 6.37 -7.64
C SER A 124 -14.56 7.54 -6.95
N THR A 125 -14.40 7.50 -5.63
CA THR A 125 -13.71 8.53 -4.84
C THR A 125 -12.26 8.19 -4.52
N MET A 126 -11.84 6.94 -4.76
CA MET A 126 -10.52 6.44 -4.42
C MET A 126 -9.42 7.17 -5.21
N ARG A 127 -8.46 7.76 -4.50
CA ARG A 127 -7.29 8.44 -5.06
C ARG A 127 -5.98 7.72 -4.74
N SER A 128 -5.89 7.10 -3.57
CA SER A 128 -4.70 6.35 -3.15
C SER A 128 -5.12 5.00 -2.58
N LEU A 129 -4.63 3.91 -3.18
CA LEU A 129 -4.96 2.55 -2.78
C LEU A 129 -3.69 1.76 -2.53
N VAL A 130 -3.55 1.22 -1.32
CA VAL A 130 -2.50 0.26 -0.99
C VAL A 130 -3.11 -1.00 -0.42
N LEU A 131 -2.78 -2.13 -1.05
CA LEU A 131 -3.21 -3.47 -0.63
C LEU A 131 -1.98 -4.38 -0.55
N GLU A 132 -1.51 -4.63 0.66
CA GLU A 132 -0.32 -5.43 0.94
C GLU A 132 -0.59 -6.57 1.92
N SER A 133 0.00 -7.72 1.60
CA SER A 133 0.01 -8.91 2.44
C SER A 133 1.44 -9.46 2.45
N ARG A 134 1.94 -9.85 3.63
CA ARG A 134 3.29 -10.41 3.82
C ARG A 134 3.17 -11.71 4.58
N ILE A 135 3.98 -12.70 4.21
CA ILE A 135 4.07 -13.97 4.93
C ILE A 135 5.53 -14.14 5.35
N GLN A 136 5.88 -13.91 6.62
CA GLN A 136 7.24 -14.24 7.08
C GLN A 136 7.26 -15.70 7.56
N PRO A 137 8.21 -16.54 7.09
CA PRO A 137 8.40 -17.87 7.66
C PRO A 137 9.01 -17.75 9.06
N ARG A 138 8.33 -18.27 10.09
CA ARG A 138 8.77 -18.22 11.50
C ARG A 138 10.08 -18.95 11.80
N GLU A 139 10.55 -19.82 10.91
CA GLU A 139 11.66 -20.75 11.20
C GLU A 139 13.03 -20.28 10.69
N HIS A 140 13.06 -19.30 9.77
CA HIS A 140 14.31 -18.76 9.22
C HIS A 140 14.20 -17.24 9.01
N LEU A 141 14.46 -16.47 10.07
CA LEU A 141 14.58 -15.00 10.00
C LEU A 141 15.66 -14.51 9.00
N SER A 142 16.51 -15.42 8.51
CA SER A 142 17.56 -15.15 7.52
C SER A 142 17.21 -15.54 6.08
N LEU A 143 16.05 -16.18 5.84
CA LEU A 143 15.60 -16.61 4.52
C LEU A 143 14.21 -16.04 4.26
N ASP A 144 14.17 -15.03 3.40
CA ASP A 144 12.95 -14.41 2.94
C ASP A 144 12.11 -15.43 2.15
N THR A 145 10.92 -15.74 2.66
CA THR A 145 9.85 -16.32 1.83
C THR A 145 8.62 -15.44 1.84
N SER A 146 8.78 -14.13 2.04
CA SER A 146 7.72 -13.15 1.87
C SER A 146 7.13 -13.31 0.47
N ARG A 147 5.97 -13.95 0.43
CA ARG A 147 5.20 -14.13 -0.79
C ARG A 147 4.37 -12.87 -0.94
N PRO A 148 4.55 -12.08 -2.02
CA PRO A 148 3.61 -11.00 -2.30
C PRO A 148 2.21 -11.61 -2.44
N PHE A 149 1.19 -10.75 -2.40
CA PHE A 149 -0.16 -11.14 -2.77
C PHE A 149 -0.11 -11.93 -4.09
N GLY A 150 -0.47 -13.21 -4.00
CA GLY A 150 -0.25 -14.14 -5.10
C GLY A 150 1.20 -14.55 -5.34
N VAL A 151 1.81 -15.36 -4.46
CA VAL A 151 2.92 -16.26 -4.84
C VAL A 151 2.62 -17.71 -4.41
N GLY A 152 2.88 -18.64 -5.33
CA GLY A 152 2.32 -20.01 -5.36
C GLY A 152 1.44 -20.16 -6.60
N GLY A 153 1.41 -21.32 -7.28
CA GLY A 153 0.83 -21.47 -8.64
C GLY A 153 -0.62 -21.04 -8.88
N TYR A 154 -1.34 -20.58 -7.85
CA TYR A 154 -2.71 -20.05 -7.86
C TYR A 154 -2.81 -18.51 -8.05
N SER A 155 -1.72 -17.83 -8.35
CA SER A 155 -1.54 -16.42 -7.94
C SER A 155 -1.60 -15.32 -9.00
N GLN A 156 -1.31 -15.64 -10.25
CA GLN A 156 -1.06 -14.62 -11.26
C GLN A 156 -2.34 -14.13 -11.93
N ASP A 157 -3.27 -15.05 -12.20
CA ASP A 157 -4.60 -14.70 -12.70
C ASP A 157 -5.37 -13.88 -11.64
N LEU A 158 -5.19 -14.20 -10.35
CA LEU A 158 -5.75 -13.39 -9.25
C LEU A 158 -5.15 -11.98 -9.19
N TRP A 159 -3.84 -11.83 -9.45
CA TRP A 159 -3.21 -10.52 -9.54
C TRP A 159 -3.73 -9.72 -10.74
N GLU A 160 -3.81 -10.33 -11.93
CA GLU A 160 -4.35 -9.70 -13.13
C GLU A 160 -5.81 -9.28 -12.94
N GLU A 161 -6.65 -10.18 -12.40
CA GLU A 161 -8.03 -9.88 -12.01
C GLU A 161 -8.08 -8.73 -11.02
N SER A 162 -7.18 -8.71 -10.02
CA SER A 162 -7.12 -7.63 -9.02
C SER A 162 -6.78 -6.28 -9.64
N ILE A 163 -5.78 -6.21 -10.52
CA ILE A 163 -5.42 -4.99 -11.25
C ILE A 163 -6.60 -4.53 -12.12
N ASN A 164 -7.24 -5.46 -12.84
CA ASN A 164 -8.35 -5.15 -13.72
C ASN A 164 -9.59 -4.71 -12.94
N ASP A 165 -9.83 -5.26 -11.76
CA ASP A 165 -10.85 -4.81 -10.82
C ASP A 165 -10.55 -3.39 -10.35
N ILE A 166 -9.32 -3.13 -9.86
CA ILE A 166 -8.91 -1.80 -9.39
C ILE A 166 -9.04 -0.76 -10.51
N ALA A 167 -8.56 -1.06 -11.73
CA ALA A 167 -8.63 -0.14 -12.85
C ALA A 167 -10.08 0.20 -13.24
N ARG A 168 -11.01 -0.76 -13.12
CA ARG A 168 -12.43 -0.55 -13.41
C ARG A 168 -13.16 0.20 -12.29
N LEU A 169 -12.87 -0.14 -11.04
CA LEU A 169 -13.58 0.39 -9.87
C LEU A 169 -13.06 1.76 -9.45
N CYS A 170 -11.77 2.03 -9.66
CA CYS A 170 -11.08 3.23 -9.20
C CYS A 170 -10.56 4.09 -10.37
N PRO A 171 -11.43 4.68 -11.22
CA PRO A 171 -10.99 5.43 -12.40
C PRO A 171 -10.19 6.70 -12.08
N ASN A 172 -10.31 7.22 -10.86
CA ASN A 172 -9.66 8.44 -10.37
C ASN A 172 -8.38 8.16 -9.57
N LEU A 173 -7.88 6.92 -9.59
CA LEU A 173 -6.70 6.52 -8.84
C LEU A 173 -5.47 7.31 -9.29
N VAL A 174 -4.77 7.91 -8.32
CA VAL A 174 -3.54 8.69 -8.48
C VAL A 174 -2.33 7.89 -8.01
N GLU A 175 -2.51 7.06 -6.97
CA GLU A 175 -1.43 6.31 -6.34
C GLU A 175 -1.85 4.86 -6.06
N LEU A 176 -1.00 3.92 -6.42
CA LEU A 176 -1.22 2.49 -6.23
C LEU A 176 -0.02 1.84 -5.54
N GLY A 177 -0.26 1.15 -4.44
CA GLY A 177 0.72 0.28 -3.77
C GLY A 177 0.22 -1.15 -3.68
N MET A 178 1.00 -2.10 -4.19
CA MET A 178 0.67 -3.51 -4.07
C MET A 178 1.90 -4.40 -4.32
N GLY A 179 1.78 -5.66 -3.93
CA GLY A 179 2.73 -6.69 -4.34
C GLY A 179 2.56 -7.03 -5.83
N PHE A 180 3.68 -7.20 -6.54
CA PHE A 180 3.69 -7.65 -7.94
C PHE A 180 4.40 -9.02 -8.04
N PRO A 181 3.90 -9.95 -8.86
CA PRO A 181 4.61 -11.19 -9.15
C PRO A 181 5.78 -10.92 -10.10
N TRP A 182 7.00 -11.34 -9.73
CA TRP A 182 8.25 -11.01 -10.46
C TRP A 182 8.79 -12.10 -11.39
N ASN A 183 7.93 -13.00 -11.87
CA ASN A 183 8.40 -14.01 -12.83
C ASN A 183 8.51 -13.40 -14.24
N ASP A 184 9.74 -13.02 -14.64
CA ASP A 184 10.14 -12.35 -15.89
C ASP A 184 9.45 -12.89 -17.16
N GLU A 185 9.17 -14.20 -17.26
CA GLU A 185 8.53 -14.79 -18.45
C GLU A 185 7.02 -14.53 -18.52
N ILE A 186 6.34 -14.49 -17.37
CA ILE A 186 4.86 -14.51 -17.30
C ILE A 186 4.30 -13.11 -17.15
N VAL A 187 5.02 -12.29 -16.39
CA VAL A 187 4.97 -10.83 -16.42
C VAL A 187 4.84 -10.39 -17.88
N ARG A 188 5.80 -10.74 -18.74
CA ARG A 188 5.83 -10.34 -20.16
C ARG A 188 4.58 -10.64 -21.01
N ILE A 189 3.70 -11.55 -20.61
CA ILE A 189 2.61 -12.09 -21.44
C ILE A 189 1.25 -11.44 -21.16
N ARG A 190 0.98 -11.00 -19.92
CA ARG A 190 -0.37 -10.55 -19.51
C ARG A 190 -0.54 -9.04 -19.67
N ARG A 191 -1.62 -8.62 -20.32
CA ARG A 191 -1.99 -7.21 -20.50
C ARG A 191 -3.06 -6.82 -19.48
N THR A 192 -2.77 -5.87 -18.61
CA THR A 192 -3.72 -5.36 -17.62
C THR A 192 -4.39 -4.07 -18.10
N LEU A 193 -5.45 -3.67 -17.40
CA LEU A 193 -6.12 -2.38 -17.60
C LEU A 193 -5.42 -1.21 -16.89
N LEU A 194 -4.28 -1.42 -16.23
CA LEU A 194 -3.58 -0.34 -15.51
C LEU A 194 -3.26 0.88 -16.40
N PRO A 195 -2.86 0.73 -17.68
CA PRO A 195 -2.63 1.87 -18.58
C PRO A 195 -3.87 2.73 -18.87
N THR A 196 -5.07 2.24 -18.54
CA THR A 196 -6.33 2.99 -18.74
C THR A 196 -6.57 4.03 -17.65
N LEU A 197 -5.84 3.96 -16.52
CA LEU A 197 -5.93 4.91 -15.42
C LEU A 197 -5.23 6.22 -15.78
N LYS A 198 -6.03 7.20 -16.24
CA LYS A 198 -5.55 8.50 -16.74
C LYS A 198 -4.96 9.41 -15.66
N HIS A 199 -5.17 9.08 -14.40
CA HIS A 199 -4.75 9.90 -13.26
C HIS A 199 -3.62 9.24 -12.45
N LEU A 200 -3.23 8.00 -12.77
CA LEU A 200 -2.24 7.26 -12.01
C LEU A 200 -0.85 7.86 -12.24
N ARG A 201 -0.34 8.53 -11.20
CA ARG A 201 0.96 9.21 -11.18
C ARG A 201 2.03 8.39 -10.49
N THR A 202 1.64 7.62 -9.46
CA THR A 202 2.59 6.96 -8.58
C THR A 202 2.28 5.49 -8.42
N ILE A 203 3.29 4.65 -8.64
CA ILE A 203 3.23 3.21 -8.35
C ILE A 203 4.31 2.86 -7.34
N HIS A 204 3.88 2.15 -6.32
CA HIS A 204 4.69 1.59 -5.26
C HIS A 204 4.72 0.07 -5.40
N ILE A 205 5.91 -0.48 -5.68
CA ILE A 205 6.13 -1.91 -5.68
C ILE A 205 6.89 -2.31 -4.43
N ARG A 206 6.37 -3.36 -3.79
CA ARG A 206 7.09 -4.12 -2.79
C ARG A 206 7.28 -5.54 -3.27
N ASN A 207 8.39 -6.13 -2.85
CA ASN A 207 8.95 -7.41 -3.27
C ASN A 207 10.07 -7.26 -4.30
N PHE A 208 11.17 -6.61 -3.94
CA PHE A 208 12.39 -6.74 -4.74
C PHE A 208 12.79 -8.23 -4.79
N PRO A 209 13.02 -8.85 -5.97
CA PRO A 209 13.53 -10.21 -6.00
C PRO A 209 14.87 -10.21 -5.27
N GLU A 210 14.94 -10.89 -4.12
CA GLU A 210 16.22 -11.14 -3.47
C GLU A 210 17.10 -11.86 -4.49
N ASN A 211 18.08 -11.13 -5.02
CA ASN A 211 19.07 -11.70 -5.93
C ASN A 211 20.07 -12.49 -5.07
N ASN A 212 19.57 -13.52 -4.36
CA ASN A 212 20.37 -14.42 -3.52
C ASN A 212 21.20 -15.41 -4.34
N VAL A 213 21.07 -15.35 -5.66
CA VAL A 213 21.92 -16.07 -6.58
C VAL A 213 22.53 -15.00 -7.46
N PHE A 214 23.86 -14.94 -7.51
CA PHE A 214 24.58 -14.50 -8.70
C PHE A 214 24.05 -15.35 -9.86
N SER A 215 22.91 -14.93 -10.42
CA SER A 215 22.20 -15.62 -11.47
C SER A 215 23.15 -15.66 -12.65
N GLN A 216 23.54 -16.86 -13.06
CA GLN A 216 24.34 -17.10 -14.25
C GLN A 216 23.61 -16.70 -15.56
N LEU A 217 22.49 -15.98 -15.47
CA LEU A 217 21.71 -15.39 -16.55
C LEU A 217 21.41 -13.91 -16.24
N GLY A 218 22.44 -13.08 -16.32
CA GLY A 218 22.35 -11.61 -16.42
C GLY A 218 22.22 -10.87 -15.09
N ASP A 219 23.28 -10.18 -14.69
CA ASP A 219 23.28 -9.20 -13.59
C ASP A 219 22.45 -7.97 -13.99
N TYR A 220 21.13 -8.01 -13.79
CA TYR A 220 20.30 -6.83 -14.03
C TYR A 220 20.49 -5.80 -12.91
N THR A 221 20.77 -4.56 -13.29
CA THR A 221 20.74 -3.42 -12.36
C THR A 221 19.30 -3.12 -11.94
N ILE A 222 19.11 -2.51 -10.76
CA ILE A 222 17.77 -2.11 -10.26
C ILE A 222 17.04 -1.23 -11.28
N LYS A 223 17.78 -0.39 -12.02
CA LYS A 223 17.25 0.42 -13.12
C LYS A 223 16.71 -0.42 -14.28
N GLU A 224 17.39 -1.52 -14.64
CA GLU A 224 16.93 -2.41 -15.71
C GLU A 224 15.66 -3.15 -15.29
N TYR A 225 15.55 -3.56 -14.02
CA TYR A 225 14.30 -4.10 -13.47
C TYR A 225 13.17 -3.08 -13.53
N ALA A 226 13.43 -1.84 -13.13
CA ALA A 226 12.45 -0.75 -13.25
C ALA A 226 12.02 -0.53 -14.70
N THR A 227 12.96 -0.54 -15.63
CA THR A 227 12.70 -0.35 -17.05
C THR A 227 11.80 -1.47 -17.59
N LYS A 228 12.17 -2.73 -17.33
CA LYS A 228 11.36 -3.89 -17.73
C LYS A 228 9.95 -3.86 -17.15
N PHE A 229 9.83 -3.52 -15.86
CA PHE A 229 8.53 -3.46 -15.19
C PHE A 229 7.59 -2.46 -15.87
N ILE A 230 8.07 -1.23 -16.11
CA ILE A 230 7.25 -0.20 -16.75
C ILE A 230 6.94 -0.57 -18.20
N GLU A 231 7.92 -1.05 -18.97
CA GLU A 231 7.69 -1.49 -20.35
C GLU A 231 6.65 -2.62 -20.43
N TRP A 232 6.55 -3.45 -19.39
CA TRP A 232 5.51 -4.46 -19.32
C TRP A 232 4.15 -3.86 -18.97
N VAL A 233 4.06 -3.14 -17.85
CA VAL A 233 2.77 -2.66 -17.32
C VAL A 233 2.17 -1.58 -18.22
N PHE A 234 3.01 -0.80 -18.88
CA PHE A 234 2.66 0.22 -19.87
C PHE A 234 3.33 -0.11 -21.22
N PRO A 235 2.90 -1.18 -21.90
CA PRO A 235 3.52 -1.59 -23.16
C PRO A 235 3.36 -0.49 -24.19
N ALA A 236 4.39 -0.30 -25.04
CA ALA A 236 4.49 0.79 -26.00
C ALA A 236 3.15 1.11 -26.68
N LEU A 237 2.45 2.11 -26.13
CA LEU A 237 1.07 2.42 -26.51
C LEU A 237 1.11 3.06 -27.91
N VAL A 238 0.59 2.35 -28.90
CA VAL A 238 0.47 2.84 -30.27
C VAL A 238 -0.76 3.74 -30.35
N GLY A 239 -0.53 5.05 -30.50
CA GLY A 239 -1.62 6.02 -30.42
C GLY A 239 -2.18 6.15 -28.99
N GLY A 240 -2.98 7.18 -28.76
CA GLY A 240 -3.55 7.49 -27.44
C GLY A 240 -2.79 8.56 -26.65
N ALA A 241 -3.29 8.81 -25.44
CA ALA A 241 -2.76 9.82 -24.52
C ALA A 241 -1.47 9.33 -23.85
N ARG A 242 -0.58 10.28 -23.53
CA ARG A 242 0.60 10.04 -22.70
C ARG A 242 0.15 9.45 -21.34
N PRO A 243 0.75 8.35 -20.84
CA PRO A 243 0.49 7.90 -19.47
C PRO A 243 0.76 9.02 -18.46
N ALA A 244 0.00 9.03 -17.37
CA ALA A 244 0.15 10.02 -16.30
C ALA A 244 1.23 9.64 -15.27
N LEU A 245 1.85 8.47 -15.42
CA LEU A 245 2.83 7.97 -14.47
C LEU A 245 4.09 8.85 -14.47
N GLU A 246 4.39 9.41 -13.30
CA GLU A 246 5.47 10.36 -13.03
C GLU A 246 6.48 9.81 -12.02
N HIS A 247 6.00 9.03 -11.04
CA HIS A 247 6.84 8.46 -9.99
C HIS A 247 6.64 6.96 -9.84
N PHE A 248 7.74 6.31 -9.50
CA PHE A 248 7.81 4.89 -9.33
C PHE A 248 8.79 4.54 -8.21
N ALA A 249 8.35 3.74 -7.25
CA ALA A 249 9.18 3.30 -6.12
C ALA A 249 9.23 1.77 -6.02
N MET A 250 10.42 1.22 -5.85
CA MET A 250 10.66 -0.21 -5.60
C MET A 250 11.36 -0.37 -4.26
N GLY A 251 10.79 -1.15 -3.34
CA GLY A 251 11.41 -1.39 -2.04
C GLY A 251 11.34 -2.85 -1.58
N PRO A 252 12.15 -3.20 -0.56
CA PRO A 252 12.12 -4.52 0.05
C PRO A 252 10.78 -4.77 0.76
N THR A 253 10.47 -6.05 0.94
CA THR A 253 9.25 -6.51 1.64
C THR A 253 9.39 -6.47 3.17
N LEU A 254 10.61 -6.38 3.69
CA LEU A 254 10.93 -6.59 5.11
C LEU A 254 10.85 -5.32 5.96
N TYR A 255 10.14 -5.40 7.09
CA TYR A 255 10.12 -4.38 8.15
C TYR A 255 11.17 -4.63 9.26
N GLU A 256 11.43 -5.89 9.62
CA GLU A 256 12.31 -6.25 10.74
C GLU A 256 13.80 -5.95 10.51
N THR A 257 14.32 -6.14 9.28
CA THR A 257 15.72 -5.79 8.98
C THR A 257 16.00 -4.30 9.13
N ARG A 258 14.99 -3.44 9.01
CA ARG A 258 15.13 -1.98 9.18
C ARG A 258 15.19 -1.55 10.66
N MET A 259 14.51 -2.28 11.55
CA MET A 259 14.52 -2.04 13.01
C MET A 259 15.68 -2.77 13.72
N ASN A 260 16.07 -3.96 13.21
CA ASN A 260 17.21 -4.73 13.71
C ASN A 260 18.56 -4.25 13.15
N MET A 261 18.59 -3.23 12.29
CA MET A 261 19.79 -2.44 12.00
C MET A 261 20.18 -1.55 13.19
N HIS A 262 20.43 -2.18 14.34
CA HIS A 262 21.22 -1.54 15.37
C HIS A 262 22.65 -1.37 14.84
N PRO A 263 23.30 -0.20 15.03
CA PRO A 263 24.69 0.05 14.59
C PRO A 263 25.75 -0.87 15.23
N GLY A 264 25.36 -1.86 16.03
CA GLY A 264 26.25 -2.70 16.82
C GLY A 264 26.31 -4.18 16.44
N MET A 265 25.39 -4.71 15.62
CA MET A 265 25.35 -6.17 15.39
C MET A 265 26.38 -6.71 14.40
N TYR A 266 27.10 -5.84 13.68
CA TYR A 266 28.22 -6.22 12.80
C TYR A 266 29.57 -5.66 13.25
N SER A 267 29.75 -5.39 14.55
CA SER A 267 31.04 -4.95 15.10
C SER A 267 31.72 -6.05 15.91
N SER A 268 32.13 -7.12 15.24
CA SER A 268 33.26 -7.93 15.71
C SER A 268 34.44 -7.73 14.75
N ALA A 269 35.50 -7.13 15.30
CA ALA A 269 36.83 -6.96 14.74
C ALA A 269 37.04 -5.84 13.69
N GLY A 270 37.44 -4.67 14.21
CA GLY A 270 38.62 -3.98 13.71
C GLY A 270 38.42 -2.87 12.67
N ASN A 271 38.82 -1.66 13.07
CA ASN A 271 39.14 -0.47 12.27
C ASN A 271 37.97 0.33 11.64
N ASN A 272 37.78 1.53 12.20
CA ASN A 272 37.41 2.79 11.54
C ASN A 272 37.02 2.68 10.05
N ARG A 273 35.71 2.71 9.74
CA ARG A 273 35.15 3.36 8.54
C ARG A 273 33.61 3.30 8.50
N SER A 274 33.02 4.48 8.34
CA SER A 274 31.65 4.77 7.89
C SER A 274 30.47 4.33 8.78
N ARG A 275 29.56 5.28 8.99
CA ARG A 275 28.15 4.98 9.33
C ARG A 275 27.65 3.96 8.30
N SER A 276 27.52 2.69 8.71
CA SER A 276 27.04 1.62 7.84
C SER A 276 25.63 1.94 7.39
N SER A 277 25.50 2.40 6.16
CA SER A 277 24.22 2.60 5.49
C SER A 277 23.68 1.24 5.06
N ALA A 278 22.42 0.93 5.37
CA ALA A 278 21.73 -0.32 5.01
C ALA A 278 22.15 -0.87 3.63
N PRO A 279 22.36 -2.18 3.44
CA PRO A 279 22.61 -2.74 2.11
C PRO A 279 21.60 -2.25 1.06
N GLU A 280 22.06 -2.04 -0.18
CA GLU A 280 21.28 -1.41 -1.25
C GLU A 280 19.95 -2.14 -1.54
N TYR A 281 19.93 -3.48 -1.42
CA TYR A 281 18.74 -4.31 -1.59
C TYR A 281 17.70 -4.16 -0.46
N LEU A 282 18.08 -3.54 0.66
CA LEU A 282 17.19 -3.22 1.79
C LEU A 282 16.71 -1.76 1.78
N ARG A 283 16.98 -1.02 0.69
CA ARG A 283 16.52 0.36 0.52
C ARG A 283 15.36 0.43 -0.46
N THR A 284 14.50 1.43 -0.26
CA THR A 284 13.56 1.83 -1.30
C THR A 284 14.29 2.66 -2.34
N HIS A 285 14.12 2.29 -3.59
CA HIS A 285 14.67 2.94 -4.78
C HIS A 285 13.57 3.75 -5.45
N HIS A 286 13.86 5.01 -5.72
CA HIS A 286 12.91 5.94 -6.32
C HIS A 286 13.34 6.23 -7.76
N PHE A 287 12.35 6.30 -8.64
CA PHE A 287 12.55 6.58 -10.06
C PHE A 287 11.56 7.64 -10.53
N ALA A 288 12.08 8.66 -11.19
CA ALA A 288 11.28 9.60 -11.95
C ALA A 288 11.02 9.03 -13.34
N MET A 289 9.80 9.22 -13.81
CA MET A 289 9.31 8.76 -15.10
C MET A 289 9.05 9.95 -16.01
N ASP A 290 9.60 9.89 -17.21
CA ASP A 290 9.18 10.76 -18.31
C ASP A 290 8.83 9.90 -19.54
N TRP A 291 8.15 10.49 -20.52
CA TRP A 291 7.62 9.79 -21.68
C TRP A 291 8.03 10.48 -22.97
N ALA A 292 8.79 9.76 -23.81
CA ALA A 292 9.15 10.22 -25.13
C ALA A 292 8.28 9.56 -26.20
N LYS A 293 7.86 10.33 -27.21
CA LYS A 293 7.17 9.77 -28.38
C LYS A 293 8.20 9.35 -29.42
N THR A 294 8.23 8.06 -29.72
CA THR A 294 9.10 7.50 -30.76
C THR A 294 8.67 7.97 -32.14
N ARG A 295 9.57 7.82 -33.14
CA ARG A 295 9.26 8.09 -34.57
C ARG A 295 8.05 7.32 -35.11
N PHE A 296 7.67 6.22 -34.46
CA PHE A 296 6.52 5.40 -34.82
C PHE A 296 5.23 5.81 -34.08
N GLY A 297 5.25 6.95 -33.39
CA GLY A 297 4.10 7.48 -32.65
C GLY A 297 3.79 6.75 -31.35
N ARG A 298 4.70 5.90 -30.86
CA ARG A 298 4.54 5.15 -29.60
C ARG A 298 5.15 5.91 -28.44
N TRP A 299 4.47 5.94 -27.30
CA TRP A 299 5.05 6.44 -26.05
C TRP A 299 6.02 5.40 -25.47
N SER A 300 7.22 5.85 -25.11
CA SER A 300 8.28 5.04 -24.50
C SER A 300 8.68 5.66 -23.16
N PRO A 301 8.83 4.86 -22.09
CA PRO A 301 9.26 5.40 -20.81
C PRO A 301 10.74 5.77 -20.82
N MET A 302 11.08 6.81 -20.08
CA MET A 302 12.44 7.21 -19.74
C MET A 302 12.55 7.21 -18.22
N ILE A 303 13.34 6.27 -17.69
CA ILE A 303 13.45 6.05 -16.25
C ILE A 303 14.75 6.64 -15.73
N THR A 304 14.63 7.53 -14.75
CA THR A 304 15.77 8.17 -14.10
C THR A 304 15.76 7.83 -12.61
N PRO A 305 16.81 7.18 -12.08
CA PRO A 305 16.95 7.02 -10.63
C PRO A 305 16.99 8.39 -9.95
N VAL A 306 16.20 8.57 -8.90
CA VAL A 306 16.14 9.81 -8.12
C VAL A 306 16.31 9.51 -6.63
N THR A 307 16.69 10.53 -5.88
CA THR A 307 16.77 10.41 -4.42
C THR A 307 15.38 10.52 -3.81
N GLU A 308 15.18 9.92 -2.64
CA GLU A 308 13.95 10.08 -1.84
C GLU A 308 13.63 11.56 -1.59
N ARG A 309 14.67 12.35 -1.23
CA ARG A 309 14.58 13.79 -1.04
C ARG A 309 14.04 14.54 -2.26
N TRP A 310 14.42 14.13 -3.47
CA TRP A 310 13.91 14.74 -4.70
C TRP A 310 12.40 14.50 -4.84
N VAL A 311 11.91 13.31 -4.48
CA VAL A 311 10.49 12.96 -4.52
C VAL A 311 9.70 13.78 -3.49
N GLU A 312 10.24 13.92 -2.27
CA GLU A 312 9.64 14.75 -1.23
C GLU A 312 9.52 16.23 -1.65
N GLU A 313 10.53 16.75 -2.35
CA GLU A 313 10.55 18.13 -2.84
C GLU A 313 9.64 18.33 -4.06
N SER A 314 9.36 17.29 -4.85
CA SER A 314 8.51 17.39 -6.06
C SER A 314 7.02 17.22 -5.81
N GLU A 315 6.63 16.44 -4.79
CA GLU A 315 5.22 16.09 -4.52
C GLU A 315 4.52 17.06 -3.56
N ASP A 316 5.22 18.03 -2.94
CA ASP A 316 4.71 18.95 -1.90
C ASP A 316 3.99 18.24 -0.73
N MET A 317 4.15 16.92 -0.65
CA MET A 317 3.50 15.97 0.24
C MET A 317 4.55 14.95 0.67
N ARG A 318 4.60 14.62 1.96
CA ARG A 318 5.39 13.46 2.41
C ARG A 318 4.77 12.19 1.82
N PRO A 319 5.55 11.28 1.20
CA PRO A 319 5.04 10.00 0.74
C PRO A 319 4.37 9.26 1.91
N LEU A 320 3.30 8.52 1.61
CA LEU A 320 2.35 7.92 2.57
C LEU A 320 3.00 7.41 3.87
N ALA A 321 2.90 8.22 4.93
CA ALA A 321 3.19 7.79 6.29
C ALA A 321 2.24 6.65 6.68
N GLY A 322 2.82 5.55 7.18
CA GLY A 322 2.14 4.30 7.55
C GLY A 322 2.28 3.17 6.52
N ILE A 323 2.57 3.49 5.26
CA ILE A 323 2.86 2.49 4.23
C ILE A 323 4.34 2.53 3.93
N PHE A 324 4.86 3.67 3.45
CA PHE A 324 6.28 3.97 3.30
C PHE A 324 6.71 4.85 4.47
N GLU A 325 6.78 4.32 5.68
CA GLU A 325 7.30 5.16 6.76
C GLU A 325 8.79 5.46 6.55
N GLN A 326 9.03 6.75 6.31
CA GLN A 326 10.03 7.54 7.02
C GLN A 326 9.83 7.35 8.53
N VAL A 327 10.57 6.44 9.14
CA VAL A 327 10.78 6.50 10.59
C VAL A 327 11.77 7.64 10.83
N TRP A 328 11.26 8.83 11.13
CA TRP A 328 12.02 9.80 11.90
C TRP A 328 12.28 9.18 13.26
N LEU A 329 13.55 8.86 13.53
CA LEU A 329 14.07 8.73 14.89
C LEU A 329 13.64 9.99 15.67
N ARG A 330 12.93 9.80 16.77
CA ARG A 330 13.08 10.67 17.94
C ARG A 330 13.85 9.90 19.00
#